data_AF-A0A5K1DHP6-F1
#
_entry.id   AF-A0A5K1DHP6-F1
#
_cell.length_a   1.000
_cell.length_b   1.000
_cell.length_c   1.000
_cell.angle_alpha   90.00
_cell.angle_beta   90.00
_cell.angle_gamma   90.00
#
_symmetry.space_group_name_H-M   'P 1'
#
loop_
_entity.id
_entity.type
_entity.pdbx_description
1 polymer ?
#
loop_
_entity_poly.entity_id
_entity_poly.type
_entity_poly.pdbx_seq_one_letter_code
_entity_poly.pdbx_strand_id
1 'polypeptide(L)' 'TRMWRRGANLEGDTANFVETEQIVQFDGLVAAYIQ' A
#
# COMPACT_ATOMS: atom_id res chain seq x y z
N THR A 1 -18.60 -7.38 -15.36
CA THR A 1 -17.43 -7.23 -14.46
C THR A 1 -16.42 -8.32 -14.77
N ARG A 2 -15.30 -7.95 -15.37
CA ARG A 2 -14.14 -8.83 -15.58
C ARG A 2 -12.98 -8.16 -14.87
N MET A 3 -12.28 -8.87 -14.00
CA MET A 3 -11.19 -8.33 -13.19
C MET A 3 -9.99 -9.24 -13.41
N TRP A 4 -8.86 -8.66 -13.79
CA TRP A 4 -7.62 -9.36 -13.98
C TRP A 4 -6.73 -9.06 -12.80
N ARG A 5 -6.08 -10.09 -12.26
CA ARG A 5 -5.18 -9.90 -11.13
C ARG A 5 -4.00 -9.00 -11.51
N ARG A 6 -3.55 -8.98 -12.78
CA ARG A 6 -2.43 -8.16 -13.25
C ARG A 6 -2.93 -6.93 -14.02
N GLY A 7 -2.27 -5.79 -13.80
CA GLY A 7 -2.56 -4.53 -14.48
C GLY A 7 -3.58 -3.65 -13.72
N ALA A 8 -3.87 -2.49 -14.31
CA ALA A 8 -4.92 -1.59 -13.85
C ALA A 8 -6.19 -1.73 -14.71
N ASN A 9 -7.37 -1.47 -14.14
CA ASN A 9 -8.63 -1.33 -14.88
C ASN A 9 -8.71 0.06 -15.57
N LEU A 10 -9.87 0.40 -16.16
CA LEU A 10 -10.08 1.70 -16.83
C LEU A 10 -10.11 2.86 -15.84
N GLU A 11 -10.41 2.56 -14.57
CA GLU A 11 -10.49 3.47 -13.45
C GLU A 11 -9.12 3.69 -12.77
N GLY A 12 -8.09 2.92 -13.16
CA GLY A 12 -6.73 3.01 -12.61
C GLY A 12 -6.46 2.11 -11.39
N ASP A 13 -7.44 1.32 -10.95
CA ASP A 13 -7.30 0.43 -9.80
C ASP A 13 -6.49 -0.81 -10.14
N THR A 14 -5.60 -1.20 -9.23
CA THR A 14 -4.86 -2.47 -9.31
C THR A 14 -5.34 -3.44 -8.23
N ALA A 15 -5.52 -4.70 -8.60
CA ALA A 15 -6.04 -5.72 -7.67
C ALA A 15 -4.95 -6.34 -6.76
N ASN A 16 -3.69 -5.90 -6.87
CA ASN A 16 -2.55 -6.44 -6.11
C ASN A 16 -1.69 -5.33 -5.48
N PHE A 17 -2.26 -4.17 -5.19
CA PHE A 17 -1.50 -3.16 -4.46
C PHE A 17 -1.19 -3.69 -3.05
N VAL A 18 0.06 -3.54 -2.62
CA VAL A 18 0.51 -3.90 -1.27
C VAL A 18 1.34 -2.73 -0.77
N GLU A 19 1.09 -2.33 0.46
CA GLU A 19 1.85 -1.31 1.18
C GLU A 19 2.49 -1.96 2.40
N THR A 20 3.73 -1.59 2.67
CA THR A 20 4.51 -2.03 3.83
C THR A 20 4.80 -0.83 4.70
N GLU A 21 4.48 -0.94 6.00
CA GLU A 21 4.70 0.12 6.97
C GLU A 21 5.72 -0.34 8.01
N GLN A 22 6.75 0.48 8.20
CA GLN A 22 7.69 0.37 9.30
C GLN A 22 7.40 1.46 10.33
N ILE A 23 7.03 1.05 11.54
CA ILE A 23 6.75 1.96 12.66
C ILE A 23 7.92 1.91 13.64
N VAL A 24 8.37 3.08 14.09
CA VAL A 24 9.42 3.24 15.11
C VAL A 24 8.90 4.14 16.22
N GLN A 25 9.11 3.71 17.47
CA GLN A 25 8.83 4.51 18.66
C GLN A 25 10.12 4.76 19.44
N PHE A 26 10.39 6.01 19.77
CA PHE A 26 11.61 6.42 20.49
C PHE A 26 11.34 7.67 21.33
N ASP A 27 11.61 7.62 22.64
CA ASP A 27 11.41 8.73 23.58
C ASP A 27 10.04 9.42 23.50
N GLY A 28 8.98 8.63 23.30
CA GLY A 28 7.60 9.14 23.15
C GLY A 28 7.28 9.71 21.76
N LEU A 29 8.25 9.80 20.85
CA LEU A 29 8.05 10.10 19.44
C LEU A 29 7.65 8.83 18.69
N VAL A 30 6.80 8.99 17.68
CA VAL A 30 6.39 7.91 16.77
C VAL A 30 6.67 8.37 15.33
N ALA A 31 7.31 7.50 14.57
CA ALA A 31 7.55 7.70 13.14
C ALA A 31 7.06 6.47 12.36
N ALA A 32 6.60 6.72 11.14
CA ALA A 32 6.19 5.69 10.19
C ALA A 32 6.91 5.92 8.84
N TYR A 33 7.40 4.84 8.25
CA TYR A 33 7.97 4.79 6.90
C TYR A 33 7.16 3.81 6.07
N ILE A 34 6.69 4.25 4.90
CA ILE A 34 5.77 3.51 4.04
C ILE A 34 6.46 3.21 2.70
N GLN A 35 6.38 1.95 2.23
CA GLN A 35 6.85 1.49 0.91
C GLN A 35 5.81 0.60 0.21
#